data_AF-A0A415PAS8-F1
#
_entry.id   AF-A0A415PAS8-F1
#
_cell.length_a   1.000
_cell.length_b   1.000
_cell.length_c   1.000
_cell.angle_alpha   90.00
_cell.angle_beta   90.00
_cell.angle_gamma   90.00
#
_symmetry.space_group_name_H-M   'P 1'
#
loop_
_entity.id
_entity.type
_entity.pdbx_description
1 polymer ?
#
loop_
_entity_poly.entity_id
_entity_poly.type
_entity_poly.pdbx_seq_one_letter_code
_entity_poly.pdbx_strand_id
1 'polypeptide(L)' 'MITMLTPKDIMYFNDLLDQTLVLNKRIANELEALSNKDVQICFEDVNQTLHDNYMTMCDILKKEAK' A
#
# COMPACT_ATOMS: atom_id res chain seq x y z
N MET A 1 18.74 -7.73 -17.53
CA MET A 1 18.64 -6.30 -17.85
C MET A 1 17.75 -5.68 -16.79
N ILE A 2 18.23 -4.66 -16.07
CA ILE A 2 17.34 -3.85 -15.24
C ILE A 2 16.68 -2.87 -16.22
N THR A 3 15.42 -3.10 -16.53
CA THR A 3 14.64 -2.14 -17.33
C THR A 3 14.28 -1.01 -16.38
N MET A 4 14.83 0.19 -16.63
CA MET A 4 14.41 1.40 -15.90
C MET A 4 12.90 1.60 -16.08
N LEU A 5 12.25 2.14 -15.06
CA LEU A 5 10.82 2.44 -15.11
C LEU A 5 10.56 3.55 -16.14
N THR A 6 9.49 3.39 -16.91
CA THR A 6 9.04 4.46 -17.80
C THR A 6 8.29 5.52 -16.98
N PRO A 7 8.11 6.75 -17.53
CA PRO A 7 7.27 7.76 -16.88
C PRO A 7 5.85 7.28 -16.57
N LYS A 8 5.29 6.40 -17.41
CA LYS A 8 3.96 5.81 -17.17
C LYS A 8 3.97 4.86 -15.98
N ASP A 9 5.03 4.08 -15.82
CA ASP A 9 5.17 3.17 -14.67
C ASP A 9 5.27 3.98 -13.37
N ILE A 10 6.06 5.06 -13.38
CA ILE A 10 6.19 5.97 -12.23
C ILE A 10 4.84 6.61 -11.85
N MET A 11 4.09 7.10 -12.84
CA MET A 11 2.74 7.64 -12.61
C MET A 11 1.82 6.58 -12.00
N TYR A 12 1.83 5.36 -12.56
CA TYR A 12 1.03 4.25 -12.05
C TYR A 12 1.39 3.88 -10.60
N PHE A 13 2.68 3.82 -10.26
CA PHE A 13 3.11 3.58 -8.89
C PHE A 13 2.66 4.67 -7.92
N ASN A 14 2.72 5.94 -8.33
CA ASN A 14 2.21 7.03 -7.50
C ASN A 14 0.69 6.90 -7.26
N ASP A 15 -0.09 6.58 -8.30
CA ASP A 15 -1.53 6.34 -8.17
C ASP A 15 -1.84 5.18 -7.20
N LEU A 16 -1.04 4.11 -7.25
CA LEU A 16 -1.17 2.98 -6.34
C LEU A 16 -0.80 3.34 -4.90
N LEU A 17 0.24 4.16 -4.70
CA LEU A 17 0.62 4.64 -3.36
C LEU A 17 -0.49 5.49 -2.73
N ASP A 18 -1.09 6.41 -3.50
CA ASP A 18 -2.20 7.23 -3.03
C ASP A 18 -3.43 6.40 -2.66
N GLN A 19 -3.80 5.44 -3.51
CA GLN A 19 -4.90 4.51 -3.24
C GLN A 19 -4.64 3.66 -1.99
N THR A 20 -3.41 3.17 -1.84
CA THR A 20 -3.00 2.36 -0.68
C THR A 20 -3.11 3.16 0.62
N LEU A 21 -2.70 4.44 0.60
CA LEU A 21 -2.82 5.34 1.75
C LEU A 21 -4.30 5.61 2.11
N VAL A 22 -5.15 5.84 1.12
CA VAL A 22 -6.59 6.04 1.34
C VAL A 22 -7.22 4.78 1.94
N LEU A 23 -6.88 3.60 1.44
CA LEU A 23 -7.41 2.34 1.93
C LEU A 23 -6.96 2.04 3.36
N ASN A 24 -5.68 2.26 3.67
CA ASN A 24 -5.14 2.13 5.02
C ASN A 24 -5.89 3.02 6.04
N LYS A 25 -6.15 4.29 5.69
CA LYS A 25 -6.94 5.20 6.54
C LYS A 25 -8.36 4.69 6.79
N ARG A 26 -9.01 4.12 5.77
CA ARG A 26 -10.37 3.55 5.91
C ARG A 26 -10.36 2.32 6.80
N ILE A 27 -9.40 1.41 6.59
CA ILE A 27 -9.23 0.21 7.42
C ILE A 27 -8.97 0.58 8.88
N ALA A 28 -8.10 1.55 9.14
CA ALA A 28 -7.81 2.02 10.50
C ALA A 28 -9.07 2.57 11.19
N ASN A 29 -9.86 3.38 10.49
CA ASN A 29 -11.12 3.91 11.02
C ASN A 29 -12.16 2.82 11.30
N GLU A 30 -12.26 1.82 10.43
CA GLU A 30 -13.23 0.72 10.60
C GLU A 30 -12.79 -0.27 11.69
N LEU A 31 -11.50 -0.54 11.84
CA LEU A 31 -10.95 -1.41 12.90
C LEU A 31 -11.37 -0.97 14.30
N GLU A 32 -11.38 0.34 14.57
CA GLU A 32 -11.82 0.90 15.86
C GLU A 32 -13.31 0.64 16.15
N ALA A 33 -14.13 0.48 15.10
CA ALA A 33 -15.58 0.30 15.22
C ALA A 33 -16.02 -1.17 15.20
N LEU A 34 -15.14 -2.09 14.80
CA LEU A 34 -15.46 -3.52 14.71
C LEU A 34 -15.50 -4.17 16.09
N SER A 35 -16.53 -4.97 16.36
CA SER A 35 -16.67 -5.77 17.60
C SER A 35 -16.42 -7.26 17.38
N ASN A 36 -16.40 -7.71 16.12
CA ASN A 36 -16.14 -9.10 15.76
C ASN A 36 -14.63 -9.32 15.56
N LYS A 37 -14.04 -10.19 16.39
CA LYS A 37 -12.60 -10.48 16.39
C LYS A 37 -12.10 -11.12 15.10
N ASP A 38 -12.88 -12.01 14.48
CA ASP A 38 -12.45 -12.67 13.24
C ASP A 38 -12.39 -11.65 12.08
N VAL A 39 -13.31 -10.68 12.09
CA VAL A 39 -13.32 -9.58 11.13
C VAL A 39 -12.16 -8.61 11.40
N GLN A 40 -11.86 -8.31 12.67
CA GLN A 40 -10.70 -7.50 13.03
C GLN A 40 -9.39 -8.13 12.53
N ILE A 41 -9.17 -9.42 12.77
CA ILE A 41 -7.98 -10.14 12.30
C ILE A 41 -7.85 -10.03 10.77
N CYS A 42 -8.95 -10.22 10.05
CA CYS A 42 -8.96 -10.06 8.59
C CYS A 42 -8.55 -8.65 8.15
N PHE A 43 -9.05 -7.61 8.81
CA PHE A 43 -8.68 -6.22 8.52
C PHE A 43 -7.22 -5.92 8.90
N GLU A 44 -6.71 -6.49 9.99
CA GLU A 44 -5.31 -6.39 10.39
C GLU A 44 -4.38 -7.05 9.35
N ASP A 45 -4.72 -8.24 8.86
CA ASP A 45 -3.96 -8.96 7.83
C ASP A 45 -3.93 -8.18 6.50
N VAL A 46 -5.07 -7.61 6.10
CA VAL A 46 -5.15 -6.75 4.92
C VAL A 46 -4.30 -5.49 5.12
N ASN A 47 -4.35 -4.88 6.30
CA ASN A 47 -3.56 -3.69 6.62
C ASN A 47 -2.05 -3.97 6.55
N GLN A 48 -1.61 -5.11 7.06
CA GLN A 48 -0.21 -5.53 7.00
C GLN A 48 0.23 -5.77 5.55
N THR A 49 -0.60 -6.45 4.75
CA THR A 49 -0.32 -6.69 3.34
C THR A 49 -0.20 -5.38 2.55
N LEU A 50 -1.08 -4.40 2.83
CA LEU A 50 -1.02 -3.07 2.22
C LEU A 50 0.27 -2.33 2.60
N HIS A 51 0.69 -2.44 3.86
CA HIS A 51 1.94 -1.85 4.32
C HIS A 51 3.16 -2.43 3.59
N ASP A 52 3.25 -3.76 3.49
CA ASP A 52 4.37 -4.44 2.83
C ASP A 52 4.46 -4.09 1.34
N ASN A 53 3.30 -4.00 0.68
CA ASN A 53 3.20 -3.56 -0.71
C ASN A 53 3.62 -2.10 -0.88
N TYR A 54 3.17 -1.20 0.02
CA TYR A 54 3.56 0.21 0.02
C TYR A 54 5.08 0.37 0.14
N MET A 55 5.70 -0.34 1.09
CA MET A 55 7.14 -0.29 1.30
C MET A 55 7.91 -0.80 0.09
N THR A 56 7.45 -1.90 -0.52
CA THR A 56 8.03 -2.44 -1.76
C THR A 56 7.99 -1.42 -2.90
N MET A 57 6.83 -0.78 -3.12
CA MET A 57 6.67 0.25 -4.16
C MET A 57 7.58 1.46 -3.90
N CYS A 58 7.67 1.92 -2.65
CA CYS A 58 8.58 3.01 -2.28
C CYS A 58 10.04 2.66 -2.58
N ASP A 59 10.48 1.44 -2.28
CA ASP A 59 11.86 1.02 -2.50
C ASP A 59 12.19 0.83 -3.98
N ILE A 60 11.21 0.45 -4.80
CA ILE A 60 11.35 0.45 -6.27
C ILE A 60 11.54 1.90 -6.76
N LEU A 61 10.66 2.83 -6.37
CA LEU A 61 10.76 4.23 -6.82
C LEU A 61 12.05 4.92 -6.35
N LYS A 62 12.50 4.66 -5.11
CA LYS A 62 13.77 5.18 -4.60
C LYS A 62 14.99 4.71 -5.40
N LYS A 63 14.94 3.53 -6.00
CA LYS A 63 16.03 3.01 -6.85
C LYS A 63 16.11 3.74 -8.20
N GLU A 64 14.98 4.21 -8.72
CA GLU A 64 14.93 4.99 -9.96
C GLU A 64 15.29 6.48 -9.75
N ALA A 65 15.16 6.99 -8.53
CA ALA A 65 15.56 8.36 -8.18
C ALA A 65 17.08 8.52 -7.95
N LYS A 66 17.87 7.45 -8.08
CA LYS A 66 19.34 7.44 -7.92
C LYS A 66 20.03 7.38 -9.28
#